data_AF-A0A3E0HGA9-F1
#
_entry.id   AF-A0A3E0HGA9-F1
#
_cell.length_a   1.000
_cell.length_b   1.000
_cell.length_c   1.000
_cell.angle_alpha   90.00
_cell.angle_beta   90.00
_cell.angle_gamma   90.00
#
_symmetry.space_group_name_H-M   'P 1'
#
loop_
_entity.id
_entity.type
_entity.pdbx_description
1 polymer ?
#
loop_
_entity_poly.entity_id
_entity_poly.type
_entity_poly.pdbx_seq_one_letter_code
_entity_poly.pdbx_strand_id
1 'polypeptide(L)'
;MIRYGNSPALERLEWILAGLDGTDGWGEDAADVLAPAFTAMVIPQQYVTITRHRSEIYAPVTVQGLDVDDTVARARIRRHDGEIDVVTCKVEAAEPHRIVSTWVQGLVPQGLTPRLPQEFADHTSNRTKAKLVVFSGLPGSGKSTLAEAVGAELGIPVFATDWLLGALTPFGGRHFRDQFGIAEELLTTLAFRQLNVGRSAILDHPTEEVATRNRWRSLAGAGFRVVHVVCSDPDVHKARVEGRSRGIPGWHEAGDWANIRRRQGTFPDWRGEALVVDTIRPLDQTIAEALDHITRD
;
A
#
# COMPACT_ATOMS: atom_id res chain seq x y z
N MET A 1 2.53 38.61 3.00
CA MET A 1 3.69 37.72 2.78
C MET A 1 4.22 37.32 4.15
N ILE A 2 3.74 36.20 4.71
CA ILE A 2 4.21 35.71 6.01
C ILE A 2 5.45 34.86 5.72
N ARG A 3 6.64 35.36 6.07
CA ARG A 3 7.89 34.59 5.99
C ARG A 3 7.89 33.57 7.11
N TYR A 4 7.47 32.35 6.80
CA TYR A 4 7.73 31.19 7.65
C TYR A 4 9.26 30.91 7.60
N GLY A 5 9.86 30.51 8.73
CA GLY A 5 11.32 30.44 8.90
C GLY A 5 12.06 29.58 7.87
N ASN A 6 13.38 29.75 7.78
CA ASN A 6 14.28 29.00 6.90
C ASN A 6 14.21 27.48 7.18
N SER A 7 13.27 26.77 6.56
CA SER A 7 13.28 25.31 6.47
C SER A 7 13.92 24.90 5.14
N PRO A 8 14.95 24.03 5.14
CA PRO A 8 15.53 23.50 3.91
C PRO A 8 14.49 22.79 3.03
N ALA A 9 13.52 22.11 3.63
CA ALA A 9 12.44 21.47 2.89
C ALA A 9 11.53 22.48 2.20
N LEU A 10 11.28 23.64 2.83
CA LEU A 10 10.49 24.71 2.23
C LEU A 10 11.21 25.33 1.02
N GLU A 11 12.52 25.60 1.13
CA GLU A 11 13.32 26.13 0.01
C GLU A 11 13.26 25.19 -1.21
N ARG A 12 13.42 23.87 -0.99
CA ARG A 12 13.29 22.90 -2.08
C ARG A 12 11.86 22.75 -2.60
N LEU A 13 10.85 22.92 -1.75
CA LEU A 13 9.45 22.96 -2.18
C LEU A 13 9.20 24.19 -3.07
N GLU A 14 9.71 25.36 -2.70
CA GLU A 14 9.60 26.58 -3.51
C GLU A 14 10.25 26.41 -4.88
N TRP A 15 11.40 25.72 -4.95
CA TRP A 15 11.98 25.33 -6.24
C TRP A 15 11.01 24.46 -7.05
N ILE A 16 10.36 23.45 -6.47
CA ILE A 16 9.37 22.64 -7.20
C ILE A 16 8.18 23.49 -7.67
N LEU A 17 7.67 24.38 -6.80
CA LEU A 17 6.54 25.25 -7.12
C LEU A 17 6.87 26.22 -8.25
N ALA A 18 8.09 26.76 -8.32
CA ALA A 18 8.54 27.60 -9.44
C ALA A 18 8.50 26.86 -10.79
N GLY A 19 8.82 25.56 -10.79
CA GLY A 19 8.68 24.71 -11.97
C GLY A 19 7.24 24.49 -12.40
N LEU A 20 6.34 24.28 -11.42
CA LEU A 20 4.89 24.18 -11.68
C LEU A 20 4.28 25.53 -12.08
N ASP A 21 4.92 26.64 -11.73
CA ASP A 21 4.54 28.01 -12.13
C ASP A 21 5.03 28.37 -13.53
N GLY A 22 5.84 27.52 -14.16
CA GLY A 22 6.41 27.79 -15.49
C GLY A 22 7.49 28.87 -15.46
N THR A 23 8.23 29.01 -14.35
CA THR A 23 9.30 30.01 -14.23
C THR A 23 10.39 29.81 -15.29
N ASP A 24 10.75 30.88 -16.00
CA ASP A 24 11.82 30.87 -17.01
C ASP A 24 13.17 30.47 -16.40
N GLY A 25 13.95 29.65 -17.12
CA GLY A 25 15.25 29.15 -16.65
C GLY A 25 15.18 28.12 -15.52
N TRP A 26 13.99 27.77 -15.02
CA TRP A 26 13.84 26.77 -13.96
C TRP A 26 14.30 25.37 -14.42
N GLY A 27 15.06 24.68 -13.56
CA GLY A 27 15.50 23.31 -13.79
C GLY A 27 16.93 23.16 -14.34
N GLU A 28 17.64 24.26 -14.61
CA GLU A 28 19.05 24.22 -15.04
C GLU A 28 19.97 23.61 -13.97
N ASP A 29 19.64 23.81 -12.70
CA ASP A 29 20.33 23.30 -11.51
C ASP A 29 19.77 21.95 -11.01
N ALA A 30 18.87 21.30 -11.75
CA ALA A 30 18.16 20.10 -11.27
C ALA A 30 19.11 18.95 -10.86
N ALA A 31 20.29 18.85 -11.47
CA ALA A 31 21.29 17.85 -11.10
C ALA A 31 21.91 18.10 -9.70
N ASP A 32 21.95 19.35 -9.26
CA ASP A 32 22.47 19.75 -7.95
C ASP A 32 21.41 19.72 -6.85
N VAL A 33 20.15 19.96 -7.24
CA VAL A 33 18.98 20.01 -6.35
C VAL A 33 18.40 18.62 -6.04
N LEU A 34 18.48 17.67 -6.98
CA LEU A 34 17.94 16.32 -6.81
C LEU A 34 18.97 15.37 -6.19
N ALA A 35 18.56 14.60 -5.18
CA ALA A 35 19.45 13.69 -4.47
C ALA A 35 19.83 12.48 -5.35
N PRO A 36 20.99 11.82 -5.13
CA PRO A 36 21.35 10.60 -5.85
C PRO A 36 20.28 9.50 -5.78
N ALA A 37 19.60 9.36 -4.64
CA ALA A 37 18.52 8.41 -4.47
C ALA A 37 17.31 8.72 -5.39
N PHE A 38 17.04 10.00 -5.66
CA PHE A 38 16.02 10.42 -6.61
C PHE A 38 16.46 10.15 -8.04
N THR A 39 17.69 10.54 -8.39
CA THR A 39 18.20 10.44 -9.76
C THR A 39 18.45 9.01 -10.22
N ALA A 40 18.61 8.07 -9.28
CA ALA A 40 18.59 6.64 -9.57
C ALA A 40 17.24 6.14 -10.14
N MET A 41 16.14 6.87 -9.89
CA MET A 41 14.80 6.52 -10.36
C MET A 41 14.32 7.39 -11.53
N VAL A 42 14.71 8.67 -11.56
CA VAL A 42 14.23 9.65 -12.54
C VAL A 42 15.39 10.50 -13.04
N ILE A 43 15.59 10.54 -14.36
CA ILE A 43 16.63 11.40 -14.97
C ILE A 43 16.25 12.87 -14.72
N PRO A 44 17.16 13.74 -14.22
CA PRO A 44 16.84 15.14 -13.89
C PRO A 44 16.14 15.90 -15.02
N GLN A 45 16.61 15.75 -16.26
CA GLN A 45 16.01 16.42 -17.42
C GLN A 45 14.60 15.92 -17.75
N GLN A 46 14.30 14.65 -17.51
CA GLN A 46 12.94 14.13 -17.65
C GLN A 46 12.03 14.71 -16.57
N TYR A 47 12.51 14.81 -15.34
CA TYR A 47 11.76 15.45 -14.25
C TYR A 47 11.44 16.92 -14.59
N VAL A 48 12.41 17.68 -15.07
CA VAL A 48 12.23 19.08 -15.48
C VAL A 48 11.19 19.17 -16.61
N THR A 49 11.31 18.33 -17.64
CA THR A 49 10.38 18.31 -18.77
C THR A 49 8.93 18.04 -18.33
N ILE A 50 8.72 17.02 -17.49
CA ILE A 50 7.39 16.67 -16.98
C ILE A 50 6.83 17.79 -16.12
N THR A 51 7.65 18.40 -15.27
CA THR A 51 7.21 19.47 -14.37
C THR A 51 6.84 20.73 -15.16
N ARG A 52 7.62 21.09 -16.19
CA ARG A 52 7.28 22.20 -17.10
C ARG A 52 5.96 21.95 -17.84
N HIS A 53 5.72 20.74 -18.34
CA HIS A 53 4.44 20.43 -18.98
C HIS A 53 3.26 20.56 -18.00
N ARG A 54 3.45 20.21 -16.73
CA ARG A 54 2.44 20.41 -15.67
C ARG A 54 2.13 21.87 -15.39
N SER A 55 2.95 22.83 -15.81
CA SER A 55 2.61 24.26 -15.68
C SER A 55 1.31 24.61 -16.39
N GLU A 56 0.93 23.88 -17.44
CA GLU A 56 -0.38 24.02 -18.12
C GLU A 56 -1.59 23.73 -17.20
N ILE A 57 -1.37 23.07 -16.07
CA ILE A 57 -2.41 22.72 -15.08
C ILE A 57 -2.43 23.72 -13.92
N TYR A 58 -1.27 24.26 -13.56
CA TYR A 58 -1.07 24.97 -12.29
C TYR A 58 -0.69 26.44 -12.42
N ALA A 59 -0.09 26.89 -13.53
CA ALA A 59 0.44 28.24 -13.65
C ALA A 59 -0.67 29.27 -13.94
N PRO A 60 -0.79 30.37 -13.16
CA PRO A 60 0.06 30.72 -12.04
C PRO A 60 -0.27 29.93 -10.77
N VAL A 61 0.75 29.37 -10.12
CA VAL A 61 0.65 28.54 -8.93
C VAL A 61 0.06 29.37 -7.80
N THR A 62 -1.13 28.97 -7.36
CA THR A 62 -1.80 29.59 -6.22
C THR A 62 -1.71 28.67 -5.00
N VAL A 63 -0.82 29.00 -4.05
CA VAL A 63 -0.68 28.28 -2.78
C VAL A 63 -1.79 28.66 -1.81
N GLN A 64 -2.60 27.68 -1.41
CA GLN A 64 -3.72 27.81 -0.46
C GLN A 64 -3.30 27.56 0.99
N GLY A 65 -2.20 26.85 1.21
CA GLY A 65 -1.68 26.56 2.54
C GLY A 65 -0.39 25.75 2.51
N LEU A 66 0.36 25.82 3.60
CA LEU A 66 1.66 25.16 3.76
C LEU A 66 1.70 24.38 5.07
N ASP A 67 2.27 23.18 5.03
CA ASP A 67 2.66 22.40 6.22
C ASP A 67 4.17 22.12 6.10
N VAL A 68 4.98 22.63 7.04
CA VAL A 68 6.44 22.66 6.91
C VAL A 68 7.11 22.17 8.19
N ASP A 69 8.00 21.19 8.03
CA ASP A 69 9.00 20.74 8.99
C ASP A 69 10.40 20.89 8.35
N ASP A 70 11.48 20.53 9.05
CA ASP A 70 12.87 20.70 8.53
C ASP A 70 13.19 19.82 7.31
N THR A 71 12.61 18.61 7.25
CA THR A 71 12.93 17.62 6.20
C THR A 71 11.76 17.35 5.25
N VAL A 72 10.57 17.89 5.54
CA VAL A 72 9.37 17.69 4.75
C VAL A 72 8.59 18.99 4.66
N ALA A 73 8.22 19.40 3.45
CA ALA A 73 7.32 20.53 3.23
C ALA A 73 6.20 20.11 2.28
N ARG A 74 5.01 20.66 2.50
CA ARG A 74 3.82 20.42 1.68
C ARG A 74 3.13 21.72 1.34
N ALA A 75 2.75 21.89 0.08
CA ALA A 75 1.94 23.00 -0.38
C ALA A 75 0.62 22.48 -0.94
N ARG A 76 -0.49 23.05 -0.50
CA ARG A 76 -1.80 22.87 -1.15
C ARG A 76 -1.89 23.90 -2.27
N ILE A 77 -1.94 23.47 -3.52
CA ILE A 77 -2.00 24.33 -4.70
C ILE A 77 -3.31 24.13 -5.44
N ARG A 78 -3.83 25.19 -6.05
CA ARG A 78 -5.07 25.13 -6.83
C ARG A 78 -4.76 24.85 -8.31
N ARG A 79 -5.53 23.95 -8.92
CA ARG A 79 -5.55 23.67 -10.37
C ARG A 79 -6.47 24.66 -11.10
N HIS A 80 -6.35 24.78 -12.42
CA HIS A 80 -7.24 25.64 -13.21
C HIS A 80 -8.73 25.27 -13.12
N ASP A 81 -9.05 24.00 -12.94
CA ASP A 81 -10.43 23.50 -12.76
C ASP A 81 -10.98 23.76 -11.34
N GLY A 82 -10.18 24.35 -10.45
CA GLY A 82 -10.56 24.67 -9.08
C GLY A 82 -10.30 23.55 -8.07
N GLU A 83 -9.88 22.36 -8.50
CA GLU A 83 -9.43 21.32 -7.58
C GLU A 83 -8.16 21.74 -6.84
N ILE A 84 -7.93 21.14 -5.67
CA ILE A 84 -6.74 21.39 -4.86
C ILE A 84 -5.88 20.14 -4.90
N ASP A 85 -4.61 20.31 -5.23
CA ASP A 85 -3.59 19.28 -5.14
C ASP A 85 -2.61 19.60 -4.02
N VAL A 86 -1.91 18.59 -3.52
CA VAL A 86 -0.86 18.72 -2.51
C VAL A 86 0.47 18.32 -3.15
N VAL A 87 1.36 19.31 -3.28
CA VAL A 87 2.76 19.08 -3.63
C VAL A 87 3.50 18.72 -2.35
N THR A 88 4.17 17.58 -2.32
CA THR A 88 5.04 17.20 -1.21
C THR A 88 6.49 17.22 -1.66
N CYS A 89 7.35 17.79 -0.84
CA CYS A 89 8.80 17.77 -0.97
C CYS A 89 9.40 17.11 0.27
N LYS A 90 10.30 16.14 0.07
CA LYS A 90 11.16 15.60 1.12
C LYS A 90 12.61 15.82 0.75
N VAL A 91 13.41 16.22 1.72
CA VAL A 91 14.83 16.52 1.53
C VAL A 91 15.74 15.65 2.40
N GLU A 92 17.02 15.59 2.05
CA GLU A 92 18.07 15.03 2.90
C GLU A 92 18.11 15.76 4.25
N ALA A 93 18.29 15.03 5.34
CA ALA A 93 18.39 15.63 6.69
C ALA A 93 19.70 16.40 6.90
N ALA A 94 20.76 16.04 6.18
CA ALA A 94 22.03 16.73 6.18
C ALA A 94 22.15 17.64 4.94
N GLU A 95 23.04 18.63 5.01
CA GLU A 95 23.42 19.42 3.85
C GLU A 95 23.92 18.51 2.70
N PRO A 96 23.59 18.83 1.43
CA PRO A 96 23.01 20.09 0.96
C PRO A 96 21.47 20.08 0.87
N HIS A 97 20.79 19.21 1.63
CA HIS A 97 19.33 19.11 1.68
C HIS A 97 18.70 18.91 0.30
N ARG A 98 19.23 17.97 -0.48
CA ARG A 98 18.68 17.68 -1.82
C ARG A 98 17.34 16.99 -1.72
N ILE A 99 16.53 17.12 -2.77
CA ILE A 99 15.22 16.48 -2.86
C ILE A 99 15.42 14.96 -2.98
N VAL A 100 14.99 14.21 -1.97
CA VAL A 100 15.00 12.74 -1.99
C VAL A 100 13.75 12.18 -2.64
N SER A 101 12.62 12.89 -2.55
CA SER A 101 11.38 12.52 -3.21
C SER A 101 10.42 13.71 -3.30
N THR A 102 9.66 13.77 -4.39
CA THR A 102 8.57 14.73 -4.57
C THR A 102 7.46 14.12 -5.42
N TRP A 103 6.23 14.49 -5.13
CA TRP A 103 5.05 14.08 -5.86
C TRP A 103 3.92 15.11 -5.68
N VAL A 104 2.95 15.05 -6.58
CA VAL A 104 1.72 15.84 -6.54
C VAL A 104 0.55 14.85 -6.49
N GLN A 105 -0.41 15.10 -5.62
CA GLN A 105 -1.61 14.28 -5.45
C GLN A 105 -2.82 15.17 -5.19
N GLY A 106 -4.01 14.77 -5.62
CA GLY A 106 -5.25 15.45 -5.23
C GLY A 106 -5.38 15.56 -3.71
N LEU A 107 -5.78 16.73 -3.21
CA LEU A 107 -6.14 16.92 -1.81
C LEU A 107 -7.39 16.09 -1.53
N VAL A 108 -7.24 15.06 -0.73
CA VAL A 108 -8.36 14.33 -0.15
C VAL A 108 -8.61 14.91 1.25
N PRO A 109 -9.67 15.72 1.46
CA PRO A 109 -9.93 16.29 2.78
C PRO A 109 -10.28 15.15 3.73
N GLN A 110 -9.39 14.88 4.69
CA GLN A 110 -9.51 13.73 5.59
C GLN A 110 -10.80 13.79 6.44
N GLY A 111 -11.40 14.97 6.63
CA GLY A 111 -12.64 15.18 7.38
C GLY A 111 -13.92 15.32 6.54
N LEU A 112 -13.84 15.43 5.21
CA LEU A 112 -15.03 15.56 4.34
C LEU A 112 -15.39 14.27 3.61
N THR A 113 -14.53 13.25 3.69
CA THR A 113 -14.75 11.98 3.01
C THR A 113 -14.93 10.90 4.06
N PRO A 114 -16.17 10.51 4.40
CA PRO A 114 -16.42 9.40 5.30
C PRO A 114 -15.66 8.16 4.81
N ARG A 115 -14.81 7.59 5.68
CA ARG A 115 -14.09 6.34 5.41
C ARG A 115 -14.79 5.18 6.09
N LEU A 116 -14.48 3.96 5.68
CA LEU A 116 -14.84 2.81 6.50
C LEU A 116 -14.21 2.98 7.89
N PRO A 117 -14.92 2.63 8.96
CA PRO A 117 -14.42 2.84 10.30
C PRO A 117 -13.15 2.02 10.54
N GLN A 118 -12.32 2.47 11.47
CA GLN A 118 -11.16 1.69 11.94
C GLN A 118 -11.59 0.45 12.73
N GLU A 119 -12.80 0.48 13.31
CA GLU A 119 -13.40 -0.60 14.07
C GLU A 119 -14.89 -0.72 13.73
N PHE A 120 -15.39 -1.94 13.55
CA PHE A 120 -16.75 -2.20 13.09
C PHE A 120 -17.74 -2.58 14.21
N ALA A 121 -17.51 -2.11 15.44
CA ALA A 121 -18.28 -2.47 16.64
C ALA A 121 -19.81 -2.33 16.47
N ASP A 122 -20.26 -1.32 15.71
CA ASP A 122 -21.69 -1.02 15.52
C ASP A 122 -22.35 -1.71 14.31
N HIS A 123 -21.61 -2.51 13.53
CA HIS A 123 -22.08 -3.07 12.25
C HIS A 123 -22.48 -4.56 12.31
N THR A 124 -22.80 -5.07 13.50
CA THR A 124 -22.84 -6.52 13.80
C THR A 124 -24.16 -7.23 13.50
N SER A 125 -25.24 -6.52 13.18
CA SER A 125 -26.60 -7.05 13.39
C SER A 125 -27.13 -8.10 12.40
N ASN A 126 -26.40 -8.50 11.34
CA ASN A 126 -26.92 -9.48 10.37
C ASN A 126 -25.90 -10.48 9.78
N ARG A 127 -24.75 -10.67 10.43
CA ARG A 127 -23.57 -11.38 9.85
C ARG A 127 -23.34 -12.80 10.38
N THR A 128 -24.28 -13.36 11.14
CA THR A 128 -24.05 -14.53 12.02
C THR A 128 -23.64 -15.84 11.33
N LYS A 129 -23.70 -15.94 9.99
CA LYS A 129 -23.20 -17.10 9.23
C LYS A 129 -22.05 -16.81 8.26
N ALA A 130 -21.80 -15.55 7.94
CA ALA A 130 -20.78 -15.18 6.96
C ALA A 130 -19.41 -15.14 7.63
N LYS A 131 -18.40 -15.77 7.01
CA LYS A 131 -17.04 -15.85 7.54
C LYS A 131 -16.12 -14.91 6.78
N LEU A 132 -15.22 -14.25 7.49
CA LEU A 132 -14.07 -13.58 6.90
C LEU A 132 -12.85 -14.43 7.18
N VAL A 133 -12.27 -14.98 6.13
CA VAL A 133 -11.10 -15.85 6.24
C VAL A 133 -9.88 -15.09 5.74
N VAL A 134 -8.84 -15.00 6.56
CA VAL A 134 -7.58 -14.36 6.18
C VAL A 134 -6.51 -15.43 5.99
N PHE A 135 -5.96 -15.52 4.78
CA PHE A 135 -4.75 -16.27 4.51
C PHE A 135 -3.56 -15.34 4.67
N SER A 136 -2.85 -15.51 5.79
CA SER A 136 -1.70 -14.71 6.20
C SER A 136 -0.41 -15.49 5.98
N GLY A 137 0.68 -14.80 5.67
CA GLY A 137 1.98 -15.44 5.49
C GLY A 137 2.90 -14.62 4.60
N LEU A 138 4.18 -14.91 4.68
CA LEU A 138 5.18 -14.21 3.88
C LEU A 138 5.11 -14.61 2.40
N PRO A 139 5.52 -13.71 1.48
CA PRO A 139 5.69 -14.07 0.07
C PRO A 139 6.51 -15.36 -0.07
N GLY A 140 6.07 -16.26 -0.96
CA GLY A 140 6.70 -17.57 -1.16
C GLY A 140 6.23 -18.69 -0.21
N SER A 141 5.40 -18.42 0.80
CA SER A 141 4.93 -19.45 1.75
C SER A 141 3.88 -20.41 1.18
N GLY A 142 3.37 -20.18 -0.04
CA GLY A 142 2.28 -20.97 -0.62
C GLY A 142 0.87 -20.46 -0.30
N LYS A 143 0.73 -19.35 0.46
CA LYS A 143 -0.56 -18.78 0.88
C LYS A 143 -1.58 -18.59 -0.25
N SER A 144 -1.14 -18.08 -1.40
CA SER A 144 -2.03 -17.72 -2.50
C SER A 144 -2.58 -18.98 -3.17
N THR A 145 -1.74 -20.00 -3.37
CA THR A 145 -2.16 -21.30 -3.89
C THR A 145 -3.19 -21.95 -3.00
N LEU A 146 -2.97 -21.92 -1.67
CA LEU A 146 -3.90 -22.50 -0.72
C LEU A 146 -5.22 -21.71 -0.64
N ALA A 147 -5.16 -20.37 -0.62
CA ALA A 147 -6.32 -19.50 -0.58
C ALA A 147 -7.24 -19.71 -1.80
N GLU A 148 -6.66 -19.76 -3.00
CA GLU A 148 -7.39 -19.99 -4.26
C GLU A 148 -8.04 -21.38 -4.30
N ALA A 149 -7.31 -22.43 -3.90
CA ALA A 149 -7.85 -23.78 -3.86
C ALA A 149 -9.03 -23.89 -2.86
N VAL A 150 -8.86 -23.35 -1.65
CA VAL A 150 -9.93 -23.33 -0.64
C VAL A 150 -11.12 -22.48 -1.08
N GLY A 151 -10.87 -21.32 -1.70
CA GLY A 151 -11.92 -20.47 -2.24
C GLY A 151 -12.74 -21.14 -3.33
N ALA A 152 -12.08 -21.88 -4.22
CA ALA A 152 -12.74 -22.68 -5.25
C ALA A 152 -13.62 -23.80 -4.65
N GLU A 153 -13.10 -24.55 -3.69
CA GLU A 153 -13.85 -25.64 -3.01
C GLU A 153 -15.06 -25.13 -2.24
N LEU A 154 -14.95 -23.98 -1.55
CA LEU A 154 -16.04 -23.40 -0.75
C LEU A 154 -16.99 -22.49 -1.55
N GLY A 155 -16.65 -22.15 -2.79
CA GLY A 155 -17.38 -21.13 -3.57
C GLY A 155 -17.30 -19.73 -2.93
N ILE A 156 -16.21 -19.42 -2.23
CA ILE A 156 -15.98 -18.14 -1.57
C ILE A 156 -14.98 -17.31 -2.41
N PRO A 157 -15.29 -16.05 -2.76
CA PRO A 157 -14.37 -15.23 -3.53
C PRO A 157 -13.10 -14.91 -2.74
N VAL A 158 -11.96 -14.98 -3.44
CA VAL A 158 -10.63 -14.63 -2.94
C VAL A 158 -10.25 -13.25 -3.45
N PHE A 159 -9.98 -12.32 -2.53
CA PHE A 159 -9.43 -11.01 -2.84
C PHE A 159 -7.97 -10.97 -2.40
N ALA A 160 -7.05 -10.75 -3.34
CA ALA A 160 -5.61 -10.80 -3.07
C ALA A 160 -4.94 -9.44 -3.24
N THR A 161 -3.99 -9.12 -2.35
CA THR A 161 -3.22 -7.87 -2.39
C THR A 161 -2.55 -7.62 -3.74
N ASP A 162 -1.91 -8.64 -4.30
CA ASP A 162 -1.11 -8.50 -5.52
C ASP A 162 -1.97 -8.32 -6.77
N TRP A 163 -3.13 -8.97 -6.85
CA TRP A 163 -4.13 -8.67 -7.88
C TRP A 163 -4.61 -7.21 -7.83
N LEU A 164 -4.93 -6.70 -6.64
CA LEU A 164 -5.38 -5.31 -6.48
C LEU A 164 -4.27 -4.30 -6.82
N LEU A 165 -3.05 -4.50 -6.32
CA LEU A 165 -1.92 -3.61 -6.61
C LEU A 165 -1.45 -3.72 -8.07
N GLY A 166 -1.51 -4.92 -8.66
CA GLY A 166 -1.26 -5.11 -10.09
C GLY A 166 -2.24 -4.28 -10.93
N ALA A 167 -3.53 -4.33 -10.61
CA ALA A 167 -4.57 -3.56 -11.28
C ALA A 167 -4.40 -2.03 -11.15
N LEU A 168 -3.73 -1.55 -10.10
CA LEU A 168 -3.44 -0.12 -9.90
C LEU A 168 -2.20 0.37 -10.66
N THR A 169 -1.40 -0.53 -11.24
CA THR A 169 -0.18 -0.14 -11.95
C THR A 169 -0.40 0.81 -13.12
N PRO A 170 -1.42 0.63 -14.00
CA PRO A 170 -1.74 1.60 -15.05
C PRO A 170 -2.05 3.02 -14.55
N PHE A 171 -2.43 3.16 -13.27
CA PHE A 171 -2.74 4.43 -12.62
C PHE A 171 -1.55 5.00 -11.81
N GLY A 172 -0.34 4.50 -12.07
CA GLY A 172 0.85 4.90 -11.33
C GLY A 172 0.97 4.26 -9.95
N GLY A 173 0.22 3.18 -9.67
CA GLY A 173 0.15 2.57 -8.33
C GLY A 173 1.49 2.14 -7.75
N ARG A 174 2.49 1.88 -8.59
CA ARG A 174 3.87 1.60 -8.21
C ARG A 174 4.58 2.75 -7.49
N HIS A 175 4.06 3.97 -7.64
CA HIS A 175 4.60 5.18 -7.02
C HIS A 175 3.74 5.69 -5.87
N PHE A 176 2.67 4.98 -5.51
CA PHE A 176 1.89 5.34 -4.32
C PHE A 176 2.76 5.19 -3.08
N ARG A 177 2.70 6.21 -2.21
CA ARG A 177 3.47 6.26 -0.96
C ARG A 177 3.10 5.12 0.00
N ASP A 178 1.84 4.68 -0.04
CA ASP A 178 1.30 3.65 0.85
C ASP A 178 0.47 2.65 0.05
N GLN A 179 1.16 1.81 -0.72
CA GLN A 179 0.51 0.76 -1.51
C GLN A 179 -0.25 -0.23 -0.62
N PHE A 180 0.36 -0.65 0.49
CA PHE A 180 -0.26 -1.62 1.40
C PHE A 180 -1.51 -1.06 2.07
N GLY A 181 -1.49 0.18 2.58
CA GLY A 181 -2.70 0.81 3.13
C GLY A 181 -3.82 0.95 2.10
N ILE A 182 -3.51 1.26 0.84
CA ILE A 182 -4.51 1.27 -0.25
C ILE A 182 -5.09 -0.13 -0.47
N ALA A 183 -4.25 -1.16 -0.56
CA ALA A 183 -4.71 -2.54 -0.73
C ALA A 183 -5.57 -2.98 0.47
N GLU A 184 -5.18 -2.65 1.69
CA GLU A 184 -5.93 -2.97 2.90
C GLU A 184 -7.30 -2.29 2.92
N GLU A 185 -7.42 -1.02 2.52
CA GLU A 185 -8.72 -0.34 2.40
C GLU A 185 -9.61 -0.99 1.33
N LEU A 186 -9.04 -1.35 0.18
CA LEU A 186 -9.79 -2.05 -0.89
C LEU A 186 -10.27 -3.42 -0.43
N LEU A 187 -9.39 -4.22 0.19
CA LEU A 187 -9.73 -5.53 0.75
C LEU A 187 -10.79 -5.42 1.84
N THR A 188 -10.65 -4.44 2.75
CA THR A 188 -11.64 -4.16 3.81
C THR A 188 -12.99 -3.81 3.20
N THR A 189 -13.01 -2.99 2.15
CA THR A 189 -14.24 -2.59 1.46
C THR A 189 -14.94 -3.78 0.80
N LEU A 190 -14.18 -4.61 0.08
CA LEU A 190 -14.71 -5.81 -0.59
C LEU A 190 -15.27 -6.81 0.43
N ALA A 191 -14.53 -7.09 1.50
CA ALA A 191 -14.98 -7.94 2.61
C ALA A 191 -16.24 -7.38 3.26
N PHE A 192 -16.26 -6.09 3.62
CA PHE A 192 -17.40 -5.45 4.24
C PHE A 192 -18.67 -5.57 3.39
N ARG A 193 -18.57 -5.35 2.07
CA ARG A 193 -19.69 -5.48 1.16
C ARG A 193 -20.21 -6.91 1.06
N GLN A 194 -19.31 -7.90 1.00
CA GLN A 194 -19.68 -9.33 1.00
C GLN A 194 -20.40 -9.73 2.29
N LEU A 195 -19.82 -9.38 3.44
CA LEU A 195 -20.38 -9.74 4.75
C LEU A 195 -21.73 -9.05 4.98
N ASN A 196 -21.91 -7.80 4.53
CA ASN A 196 -23.19 -7.08 4.63
C ASN A 196 -24.34 -7.74 3.87
N VAL A 197 -24.05 -8.48 2.80
CA VAL A 197 -25.06 -9.25 2.06
C VAL A 197 -25.10 -10.72 2.50
N GLY A 198 -24.50 -11.05 3.64
CA GLY A 198 -24.51 -12.39 4.22
C GLY A 198 -23.60 -13.40 3.51
N ARG A 199 -22.59 -12.94 2.75
CA ARG A 199 -21.65 -13.80 2.02
C ARG A 199 -20.26 -13.76 2.65
N SER A 200 -19.61 -14.92 2.71
CA SER A 200 -18.22 -15.02 3.15
C SER A 200 -17.26 -14.37 2.15
N ALA A 201 -16.05 -14.07 2.61
CA ALA A 201 -14.94 -13.58 1.79
C ALA A 201 -13.61 -14.13 2.29
N ILE A 202 -12.69 -14.39 1.35
CA ILE A 202 -11.30 -14.75 1.65
C ILE A 202 -10.39 -13.57 1.29
N LEU A 203 -9.47 -13.22 2.18
CA LEU A 203 -8.42 -12.22 1.95
C LEU A 203 -7.05 -12.93 1.89
N ASP A 204 -6.37 -12.87 0.73
CA ASP A 204 -4.97 -13.28 0.57
C ASP A 204 -4.06 -12.06 0.77
N HIS A 205 -3.56 -11.90 1.99
CA HIS A 205 -2.79 -10.73 2.41
C HIS A 205 -1.76 -11.12 3.49
N PRO A 206 -0.50 -10.65 3.44
CA PRO A 206 0.52 -11.02 4.43
C PRO A 206 0.08 -10.76 5.88
N THR A 207 -0.61 -9.64 6.10
CA THR A 207 -1.29 -9.30 7.37
C THR A 207 -0.31 -9.26 8.55
N GLU A 208 0.82 -8.58 8.34
CA GLU A 208 1.84 -8.33 9.36
C GLU A 208 1.38 -7.30 10.39
N GLU A 209 0.57 -6.32 9.99
CA GLU A 209 0.14 -5.25 10.91
C GLU A 209 -0.98 -5.69 11.85
N VAL A 210 -0.73 -5.58 13.17
CA VAL A 210 -1.71 -5.93 14.21
C VAL A 210 -2.96 -5.04 14.13
N ALA A 211 -2.82 -3.78 13.71
CA ALA A 211 -3.95 -2.89 13.49
C ALA A 211 -4.92 -3.45 12.42
N THR A 212 -4.38 -3.93 11.29
CA THR A 212 -5.16 -4.58 10.23
C THR A 212 -5.86 -5.83 10.73
N ARG A 213 -5.16 -6.67 11.52
CA ARG A 213 -5.76 -7.86 12.15
C ARG A 213 -6.97 -7.49 13.02
N ASN A 214 -6.81 -6.48 13.88
CA ASN A 214 -7.86 -6.01 14.78
C ASN A 214 -9.05 -5.44 14.01
N ARG A 215 -8.80 -4.65 12.96
CA ARG A 215 -9.84 -4.09 12.11
C ARG A 215 -10.65 -5.18 11.41
N TRP A 216 -10.00 -6.16 10.79
CA TRP A 216 -10.69 -7.28 10.14
C TRP A 216 -11.39 -8.22 11.14
N ARG A 217 -10.83 -8.42 12.33
CA ARG A 217 -11.51 -9.14 13.41
C ARG A 217 -12.79 -8.43 13.83
N SER A 218 -12.73 -7.11 14.04
CA SER A 218 -13.93 -6.32 14.38
C SER A 218 -14.98 -6.35 13.27
N LEU A 219 -14.54 -6.44 12.00
CA LEU A 219 -15.43 -6.54 10.83
C LEU A 219 -16.25 -7.83 10.83
N ALA A 220 -15.65 -8.97 11.16
CA ALA A 220 -16.32 -10.27 11.08
C ALA A 220 -16.81 -10.81 12.43
N GLY A 221 -16.33 -10.28 13.55
CA GLY A 221 -16.64 -10.77 14.90
C GLY A 221 -16.32 -12.27 15.02
N ALA A 222 -17.30 -13.06 15.48
CA ALA A 222 -17.17 -14.51 15.63
C ALA A 222 -16.92 -15.26 14.29
N GLY A 223 -17.23 -14.64 13.15
CA GLY A 223 -16.96 -15.20 11.82
C GLY A 223 -15.52 -15.02 11.33
N PHE A 224 -14.64 -14.41 12.13
CA PHE A 224 -13.23 -14.24 11.76
C PHE A 224 -12.49 -15.59 11.86
N ARG A 225 -11.75 -15.94 10.82
CA ARG A 225 -10.89 -17.13 10.75
C ARG A 225 -9.56 -16.76 10.12
N VAL A 226 -8.47 -17.39 10.57
CA VAL A 226 -7.12 -17.10 10.07
C VAL A 226 -6.39 -18.40 9.77
N VAL A 227 -5.86 -18.50 8.57
CA VAL A 227 -4.91 -19.54 8.16
C VAL A 227 -3.56 -18.87 7.97
N HIS A 228 -2.64 -19.11 8.91
CA HIS A 228 -1.26 -18.64 8.84
C HIS A 228 -0.41 -19.66 8.09
N VAL A 229 -0.08 -19.33 6.85
CA VAL A 229 0.62 -20.23 5.92
C VAL A 229 2.12 -19.98 5.97
N VAL A 230 2.86 -21.03 6.31
CA VAL A 230 4.32 -21.03 6.44
C VAL A 230 4.97 -22.01 5.47
N CYS A 231 6.25 -21.80 5.19
CA CYS A 231 7.12 -22.77 4.52
C CYS A 231 8.31 -22.97 5.47
N SER A 232 8.32 -24.09 6.20
CA SER A 232 9.29 -24.29 7.29
C SER A 232 10.71 -24.57 6.79
N ASP A 233 10.86 -25.13 5.59
CA ASP A 233 12.15 -25.34 4.94
C ASP A 233 12.63 -24.03 4.28
N PRO A 234 13.74 -23.44 4.77
CA PRO A 234 14.24 -22.16 4.28
C PRO A 234 14.83 -22.25 2.87
N ASP A 235 15.39 -23.39 2.46
CA ASP A 235 15.94 -23.57 1.12
C ASP A 235 14.81 -23.66 0.09
N VAL A 236 13.73 -24.38 0.43
CA VAL A 236 12.51 -24.41 -0.39
C VAL A 236 11.84 -23.04 -0.43
N HIS A 237 11.74 -22.34 0.70
CA HIS A 237 11.13 -21.01 0.74
C HIS A 237 11.93 -20.01 -0.11
N LYS A 238 13.26 -20.03 0.01
CA LYS A 238 14.15 -19.21 -0.82
C LYS A 238 13.96 -19.50 -2.30
N ALA A 239 14.01 -20.77 -2.71
CA ALA A 239 13.80 -21.17 -4.10
C ALA A 239 12.44 -20.70 -4.65
N ARG A 240 11.37 -20.79 -3.84
CA ARG A 240 10.03 -20.30 -4.21
C ARG A 240 9.94 -18.78 -4.34
N VAL A 241 10.69 -18.03 -3.52
CA VAL A 241 10.74 -16.56 -3.58
C VAL A 241 11.54 -16.09 -4.80
N GLU A 242 12.70 -16.69 -5.04
CA GLU A 242 13.61 -16.32 -6.12
C GLU A 242 13.08 -16.75 -7.50
N GLY A 243 12.42 -17.91 -7.58
CA GLY A 243 11.79 -18.41 -8.81
C GLY A 243 10.33 -17.97 -9.00
N ARG A 244 9.83 -17.04 -8.20
CA ARG A 244 8.41 -16.69 -8.16
C ARG A 244 7.95 -16.02 -9.46
N SER A 245 6.88 -16.56 -10.06
CA SER A 245 6.11 -15.93 -11.13
C SER A 245 4.65 -16.36 -11.04
N ARG A 246 3.74 -15.46 -10.63
CA ARG A 246 2.29 -15.68 -10.61
C ARG A 246 1.60 -15.28 -11.90
N GLY A 247 2.27 -14.53 -12.77
CA GLY A 247 1.67 -14.03 -14.01
C GLY A 247 0.54 -13.01 -13.80
N ILE A 248 0.56 -12.27 -12.68
CA ILE A 248 -0.43 -11.23 -12.40
C ILE A 248 -0.11 -9.98 -13.23
N PRO A 249 -1.03 -9.49 -14.08
CA PRO A 249 -0.80 -8.28 -14.88
C PRO A 249 -0.50 -7.06 -14.00
N GLY A 250 0.54 -6.31 -14.35
CA GLY A 250 0.95 -5.09 -13.64
C GLY A 250 1.64 -5.34 -12.30
N TRP A 251 1.54 -6.53 -11.70
CA TRP A 251 2.25 -6.85 -10.47
C TRP A 251 3.74 -7.08 -10.75
N HIS A 252 4.60 -6.61 -9.84
CA HIS A 252 6.03 -6.91 -9.90
C HIS A 252 6.38 -7.93 -8.84
N GLU A 253 6.88 -9.06 -9.30
CA GLU A 253 7.43 -10.08 -8.44
C GLU A 253 8.92 -9.85 -8.35
N ALA A 254 9.35 -9.12 -7.32
CA ALA A 254 10.75 -9.05 -6.96
C ALA A 254 11.00 -10.06 -5.82
N GLY A 255 11.68 -11.16 -6.15
CA GLY A 255 12.12 -12.15 -5.18
C GLY A 255 13.31 -11.62 -4.37
N ASP A 256 13.07 -10.85 -3.31
CA ASP A 256 14.11 -10.41 -2.39
C ASP A 256 14.14 -11.31 -1.14
N TRP A 257 14.94 -12.38 -1.20
CA TRP A 257 15.09 -13.28 -0.06
C TRP A 257 15.61 -12.59 1.21
N ALA A 258 16.48 -11.58 1.08
CA ALA A 258 17.00 -10.85 2.24
C ALA A 258 15.88 -10.06 2.94
N ASN A 259 14.95 -9.47 2.17
CA ASN A 259 13.74 -8.85 2.70
C ASN A 259 12.84 -9.85 3.44
N ILE A 260 12.60 -11.02 2.84
CA ILE A 260 11.79 -12.08 3.45
C ILE A 260 12.39 -12.55 4.77
N ARG A 261 13.70 -12.84 4.81
CA ARG A 261 14.38 -13.27 6.03
C ARG A 261 14.32 -12.23 7.15
N ARG A 262 14.44 -10.94 6.81
CA ARG A 262 14.27 -9.85 7.80
C ARG A 262 12.84 -9.84 8.36
N ARG A 263 11.83 -9.97 7.49
CA ARG A 263 10.41 -10.00 7.90
C ARG A 263 10.05 -11.25 8.69
N GLN A 264 10.64 -12.41 8.41
CA GLN A 264 10.46 -13.63 9.20
C GLN A 264 10.76 -13.40 10.69
N GLY A 265 11.88 -12.74 11.00
CA GLY A 265 12.27 -12.46 12.38
C GLY A 265 11.39 -11.45 13.11
N THR A 266 10.61 -10.65 12.38
CA THR A 266 9.72 -9.61 12.94
C THR A 266 8.25 -9.87 12.69
N PHE A 267 7.89 -11.02 12.09
CA PHE A 267 6.51 -11.33 11.75
C PHE A 267 5.70 -11.52 13.04
N PRO A 268 4.65 -10.73 13.29
CA PRO A 268 3.97 -10.79 14.58
C PRO A 268 3.21 -12.11 14.74
N ASP A 269 3.41 -12.75 15.90
CA ASP A 269 2.73 -13.98 16.27
C ASP A 269 1.20 -13.81 16.27
N TRP A 270 0.47 -14.86 15.87
CA TRP A 270 -1.00 -14.87 15.82
C TRP A 270 -1.66 -15.25 17.15
N ARG A 271 -0.87 -15.46 18.21
CA ARG A 271 -1.25 -15.72 19.61
C ARG A 271 -2.25 -16.86 19.79
N GLY A 272 -2.12 -17.90 18.95
CA GLY A 272 -3.01 -19.06 18.97
C GLY A 272 -4.36 -18.87 18.29
N GLU A 273 -4.62 -17.69 17.69
CA GLU A 273 -5.89 -17.42 17.00
C GLU A 273 -5.96 -17.99 15.57
N ALA A 274 -4.82 -18.38 15.00
CA ALA A 274 -4.69 -18.86 13.63
C ALA A 274 -4.40 -20.35 13.56
N LEU A 275 -5.00 -21.04 12.59
CA LEU A 275 -4.50 -22.33 12.12
C LEU A 275 -3.16 -22.10 11.41
N VAL A 276 -2.09 -22.73 11.89
CA VAL A 276 -0.80 -22.68 11.20
C VAL A 276 -0.69 -23.84 10.23
N VAL A 277 -0.46 -23.55 8.94
CA VAL A 277 -0.35 -24.55 7.88
C VAL A 277 1.01 -24.45 7.22
N ASP A 278 1.80 -25.53 7.35
CA ASP A 278 3.09 -25.65 6.66
C ASP A 278 2.93 -26.30 5.27
N THR A 279 3.35 -25.60 4.23
CA THR A 279 3.23 -25.98 2.81
C THR A 279 4.45 -26.73 2.27
N ILE A 280 5.32 -27.21 3.15
CA ILE A 280 6.19 -28.35 2.84
C ILE A 280 5.38 -29.64 2.75
N ARG A 281 4.23 -29.71 3.44
CA ARG A 281 3.29 -30.81 3.32
C ARG A 281 2.55 -30.77 1.96
N PRO A 282 2.06 -31.93 1.49
CA PRO A 282 1.26 -32.02 0.26
C PRO A 282 0.06 -31.07 0.25
N LEU A 283 -0.22 -30.49 -0.93
CA LEU A 283 -1.23 -29.46 -1.09
C LEU A 283 -2.64 -29.93 -0.70
N ASP A 284 -3.02 -31.15 -1.09
CA ASP A 284 -4.29 -31.78 -0.76
C ASP A 284 -4.52 -31.87 0.76
N GLN A 285 -3.50 -32.24 1.53
CA GLN A 285 -3.57 -32.28 2.99
C GLN A 285 -3.74 -30.88 3.59
N THR A 286 -2.99 -29.90 3.08
CA THR A 286 -3.10 -28.51 3.56
C THR A 286 -4.46 -27.89 3.23
N ILE A 287 -5.05 -28.23 2.08
CA ILE A 287 -6.41 -27.83 1.70
C ILE A 287 -7.42 -28.43 2.67
N ALA A 288 -7.37 -29.75 2.90
CA ALA A 288 -8.30 -30.43 3.80
C ALA A 288 -8.29 -29.84 5.22
N GLU A 289 -7.10 -29.56 5.76
CA GLU A 289 -6.94 -28.96 7.08
C GLU A 289 -7.51 -27.52 7.14
N ALA A 290 -7.24 -26.71 6.12
CA ALA A 290 -7.79 -25.36 6.03
C ALA A 290 -9.33 -25.37 5.91
N LEU A 291 -9.89 -26.27 5.09
CA LEU A 291 -11.33 -26.44 4.94
C LEU A 291 -12.00 -26.82 6.26
N ASP A 292 -11.44 -27.78 7.00
CA ASP A 292 -11.96 -28.18 8.32
C ASP A 292 -11.95 -26.99 9.28
N HIS A 293 -10.82 -26.28 9.43
CA HIS A 293 -10.74 -25.10 10.30
C HIS A 293 -11.75 -24.00 9.93
N ILE A 294 -11.92 -23.72 8.63
CA ILE A 294 -12.81 -22.65 8.15
C ILE A 294 -14.27 -23.04 8.33
N THR A 295 -14.63 -24.32 8.15
CA THR A 295 -16.02 -24.76 8.19
C THR A 295 -16.54 -25.02 9.60
N ARG A 296 -15.68 -25.28 10.59
CA ARG A 296 -16.06 -25.37 12.01
C ARG A 296 -16.83 -24.13 12.49
N ASP A 297 -17.91 -24.40 13.22
CA ASP A 297 -18.78 -23.39 13.85
C ASP A 297 -18.09 -22.70 15.02
#